data_AF-A0AAX1IX76-F1
#
_entry.id   AF-A0AAX1IX76-F1
#
_cell.length_a   1.000
_cell.length_b   1.000
_cell.length_c   1.000
_cell.angle_alpha   90.00
_cell.angle_beta   90.00
_cell.angle_gamma   90.00
#
_symmetry.space_group_name_H-M   'P 1'
#
loop_
_entity.id
_entity.type
_entity.pdbx_description
1 polymer ?
#
loop_
_entity_poly.entity_id
_entity_poly.type
_entity_poly.pdbx_seq_one_letter_code
_entity_poly.pdbx_strand_id
1 'polypeptide(L)'
;MSVTLKLTDILSESFFKQNTPFEDINDFVQKAGVTIESVEDYQALEESESFNKFIRESTKYTSFSDMKGKAAANYVRNRVLGNLK
;
A
#
# COMPACT_ATOMS: atom_id res chain seq x y z
N MET A 1 -9.21 2.94 -21.01
CA MET A 1 -9.87 2.12 -19.97
C MET A 1 -9.19 2.44 -18.65
N SER A 2 -9.87 3.12 -17.73
CA SER A 2 -9.33 3.46 -16.42
C SER A 2 -9.70 2.34 -15.45
N VAL A 3 -8.72 1.62 -14.92
CA VAL A 3 -8.96 0.58 -13.93
C VAL A 3 -9.04 1.26 -12.57
N THR A 4 -10.24 1.43 -12.03
CA THR A 4 -10.43 1.91 -10.66
C THR A 4 -10.13 0.75 -9.71
N LEU A 5 -8.88 0.68 -9.22
CA LEU A 5 -8.48 -0.30 -8.20
C LEU A 5 -8.77 0.29 -6.82
N LYS A 6 -9.52 -0.43 -5.99
CA LYS A 6 -9.66 -0.05 -4.58
C LYS A 6 -8.34 -0.30 -3.89
N LEU A 7 -7.94 0.61 -3.00
CA LEU A 7 -6.65 0.47 -2.35
C LEU A 7 -6.57 -0.80 -1.50
N THR A 8 -7.68 -1.18 -0.87
CA THR A 8 -7.84 -2.44 -0.13
C THR A 8 -7.58 -3.67 -0.99
N ASP A 9 -7.79 -3.59 -2.31
CA ASP A 9 -7.53 -4.72 -3.21
C ASP A 9 -6.05 -4.85 -3.54
N ILE A 10 -5.35 -3.73 -3.75
CA ILE A 10 -3.91 -3.73 -4.07
C ILE A 10 -3.04 -3.88 -2.82
N LEU A 11 -3.44 -3.27 -1.71
CA LEU A 11 -2.84 -3.35 -0.39
C LEU A 11 -3.52 -4.44 0.45
N SER A 12 -3.69 -5.61 -0.14
CA SER A 12 -4.21 -6.78 0.55
C SER A 12 -3.20 -7.34 1.56
N GLU A 13 -3.68 -8.13 2.53
CA GLU A 13 -2.83 -8.93 3.43
C GLU A 13 -1.72 -9.69 2.68
N SER A 14 -2.07 -10.26 1.54
CA SER A 14 -1.13 -11.00 0.69
C SER A 14 0.04 -10.13 0.22
N PHE A 15 -0.26 -8.88 -0.17
CA PHE A 15 0.74 -7.93 -0.58
C PHE A 15 1.64 -7.55 0.58
N PHE A 16 1.04 -7.22 1.74
CA PHE A 16 1.77 -6.86 2.96
C PHE A 16 2.70 -7.98 3.39
N LYS A 17 2.19 -9.20 3.64
CA LYS A 17 3.00 -10.35 4.04
C LYS A 17 4.13 -10.71 3.07
N GLN A 18 3.98 -10.42 1.77
CA GLN A 18 5.02 -10.70 0.77
C GLN A 18 6.02 -9.56 0.53
N ASN A 19 5.65 -8.31 0.83
CA ASN A 19 6.44 -7.15 0.42
C ASN A 19 6.89 -6.25 1.56
N THR A 20 6.27 -6.37 2.73
CA THR A 20 6.55 -5.58 3.92
C THR A 20 6.55 -6.51 5.16
N PRO A 21 7.06 -6.06 6.30
CA PRO A 21 7.05 -6.85 7.53
C PRO A 21 5.73 -6.79 8.30
N PHE A 22 4.69 -6.16 7.75
CA PHE A 22 3.38 -6.02 8.40
C PHE A 22 2.43 -7.09 7.91
N GLU A 23 1.40 -7.40 8.70
CA GLU A 23 0.40 -8.40 8.33
C GLU A 23 -0.62 -7.87 7.33
N ASP A 24 -1.09 -6.64 7.54
CA ASP A 24 -2.16 -6.02 6.77
C ASP A 24 -2.08 -4.49 6.82
N ILE A 25 -3.02 -3.83 6.13
CA ILE A 25 -3.10 -2.37 6.10
C ILE A 25 -3.47 -1.77 7.46
N ASN A 26 -4.26 -2.45 8.29
CA ASN A 26 -4.63 -1.99 9.63
C ASN A 26 -3.42 -2.00 10.57
N ASP A 27 -2.63 -3.09 10.61
CA ASP A 27 -1.39 -3.15 11.40
C ASP A 27 -0.43 -2.05 10.95
N PHE A 28 -0.30 -1.86 9.65
CA PHE A 28 0.55 -0.80 9.09
C PHE A 28 0.12 0.61 9.50
N VAL A 29 -1.16 0.97 9.36
CA VAL A 29 -1.64 2.30 9.74
C VAL A 29 -1.66 2.50 11.25
N GLN A 30 -1.94 1.45 12.04
CA GLN A 30 -1.81 1.47 13.50
C GLN A 30 -0.37 1.73 13.94
N LYS A 31 0.62 1.04 13.34
CA LYS A 31 2.04 1.24 13.66
C LYS A 31 2.52 2.63 13.24
N ALA A 32 2.00 3.13 12.12
CA ALA A 32 2.26 4.49 11.67
C ALA A 32 1.55 5.56 12.53
N GLY A 33 0.58 5.17 13.36
CA GLY A 33 -0.23 6.09 14.16
C GLY A 33 -1.17 6.96 13.33
N VAL A 34 -1.59 6.46 12.15
CA VAL A 34 -2.48 7.19 11.24
C VAL A 34 -3.74 6.38 10.97
N THR A 35 -4.82 7.04 10.58
CA THR A 35 -6.06 6.39 10.18
C THR A 35 -6.43 6.89 8.80
N ILE A 36 -6.82 6.00 7.89
CA ILE A 36 -7.22 6.39 6.54
C ILE A 36 -8.68 6.01 6.33
N GLU A 37 -9.57 7.00 6.49
CA GLU A 37 -11.01 6.81 6.35
C GLU A 37 -11.55 7.42 5.05
N SER A 38 -10.81 8.37 4.47
CA SER A 38 -11.22 9.12 3.29
C SER A 38 -10.09 9.26 2.24
N VAL A 39 -10.46 9.70 1.03
CA VAL A 39 -9.51 10.03 -0.04
C VAL A 39 -8.64 11.25 0.33
N GLU A 40 -9.16 12.15 1.16
CA GLU A 40 -8.44 13.34 1.61
C GLU A 40 -7.36 12.97 2.63
N ASP A 41 -7.66 12.09 3.59
CA ASP A 41 -6.65 11.52 4.51
C ASP A 41 -5.54 10.83 3.71
N TYR A 42 -5.91 10.18 2.61
CA TYR A 42 -4.98 9.53 1.69
C TYR A 42 -3.97 10.49 1.08
N GLN A 43 -4.43 11.62 0.53
CA GLN A 43 -3.54 12.63 -0.05
C GLN A 43 -2.68 13.29 1.04
N ALA A 44 -3.28 13.60 2.19
CA ALA A 44 -2.56 14.15 3.32
C ALA A 44 -1.43 13.24 3.79
N LEU A 45 -1.64 11.91 3.76
CA LEU A 45 -0.62 10.93 4.11
C LEU A 45 0.48 10.77 3.06
N GLU A 46 0.14 10.82 1.77
CA GLU A 46 1.17 10.84 0.71
C GLU A 46 2.08 12.06 0.82
N GLU A 47 1.51 13.22 1.17
CA GLU A 47 2.24 14.46 1.35
C GLU A 47 2.90 14.56 2.73
N SER A 48 2.52 13.70 3.67
CA SER A 48 3.10 13.65 5.02
C SER A 48 4.50 13.05 5.00
N GLU A 49 5.50 13.91 5.19
CA GLU A 49 6.90 13.49 5.37
C GLU A 49 7.08 12.54 6.55
N SER A 50 6.33 12.71 7.64
CA SER A 50 6.40 11.81 8.81
C SER A 50 5.98 10.38 8.44
N PHE A 51 4.93 10.25 7.63
CA PHE A 51 4.46 8.95 7.15
C PHE A 51 5.40 8.34 6.12
N ASN A 52 5.87 9.14 5.17
CA ASN A 52 6.88 8.69 4.20
C ASN A 52 8.18 8.26 4.88
N LYS A 53 8.59 8.93 5.95
CA LYS A 53 9.74 8.52 6.78
C LYS A 53 9.49 7.18 7.47
N PHE A 54 8.32 7.00 8.09
CA PHE A 54 7.95 5.73 8.70
C PHE A 54 8.00 4.58 7.67
N ILE A 55 7.55 4.82 6.44
CA ILE A 55 7.61 3.84 5.34
C ILE A 55 9.04 3.50 4.98
N ARG A 56 9.92 4.50 4.85
CA ARG A 56 11.36 4.31 4.58
C ARG A 56 12.06 3.51 5.67
N GLU A 57 11.68 3.74 6.93
CA GLU A 57 12.30 3.08 8.09
C GLU A 57 11.75 1.67 8.31
N SER A 58 10.46 1.46 8.04
CA SER A 58 9.79 0.19 8.32
C SER A 58 9.68 -0.75 7.11
N THR A 59 9.89 -0.24 5.90
CA THR A 59 9.75 -1.01 4.65
C THR A 59 10.86 -0.68 3.67
N LYS A 60 10.91 -1.44 2.56
CA LYS A 60 11.81 -1.20 1.43
C LYS A 60 11.40 -0.04 0.52
N TYR A 61 10.29 0.64 0.81
CA TYR A 61 9.71 1.68 -0.04
C TYR A 61 10.16 3.07 0.39
N THR A 62 10.28 3.98 -0.58
CA THR A 62 10.73 5.36 -0.31
C THR A 62 9.62 6.33 -0.01
N SER A 63 8.37 6.00 -0.30
CA SER A 63 7.21 6.81 0.04
C SER A 63 5.96 5.96 -0.05
N PHE A 64 4.86 6.50 0.46
CA PHE A 64 3.57 5.84 0.31
C PHE A 64 3.16 5.70 -1.15
N SER A 65 3.47 6.70 -1.98
CA SER A 65 3.21 6.64 -3.42
C SER A 65 3.99 5.52 -4.11
N ASP A 66 5.28 5.35 -3.78
CA ASP A 66 6.10 4.25 -4.32
C ASP A 66 5.56 2.89 -3.88
N MET A 67 5.21 2.75 -2.59
CA MET A 67 4.59 1.53 -2.06
C MET A 67 3.29 1.19 -2.80
N LYS A 68 2.40 2.17 -3.02
CA LYS A 68 1.15 1.99 -3.78
C LYS A 68 1.40 1.60 -5.23
N GLY A 69 2.34 2.28 -5.91
CA GLY A 69 2.69 1.96 -7.29
C GLY A 69 3.18 0.51 -7.43
N LYS A 70 4.01 0.07 -6.48
CA LYS A 70 4.50 -1.31 -6.42
C LYS A 70 3.40 -2.29 -6.02
N ALA A 71 2.49 -1.92 -5.13
CA ALA A 71 1.31 -2.71 -4.76
C ALA A 71 0.37 -2.92 -5.95
N ALA A 72 0.05 -1.85 -6.68
CA ALA A 72 -0.78 -1.92 -7.87
C ALA A 72 -0.11 -2.77 -8.96
N ALA A 73 1.18 -2.58 -9.20
CA ALA A 73 1.94 -3.41 -10.15
C ALA A 73 1.94 -4.89 -9.72
N ASN A 74 2.11 -5.17 -8.42
CA ASN A 74 2.08 -6.52 -7.89
C ASN A 74 0.68 -7.14 -8.02
N TYR A 75 -0.37 -6.40 -7.67
CA TYR A 75 -1.76 -6.84 -7.82
C TYR A 75 -2.11 -7.15 -9.28
N VAL A 76 -1.78 -6.25 -10.21
CA VAL A 76 -2.00 -6.48 -11.65
C VAL A 76 -1.20 -7.70 -12.10
N ARG A 77 0.07 -7.82 -11.69
CA ARG A 77 0.90 -8.98 -11.99
C ARG A 77 0.30 -10.28 -11.45
N ASN A 78 -0.16 -10.30 -10.20
CA ASN A 78 -0.77 -11.47 -9.58
C ASN A 78 -2.11 -11.81 -10.22
N ARG A 79 -2.90 -10.81 -10.64
CA ARG A 79 -4.17 -11.03 -11.33
C ARG A 79 -3.97 -11.57 -12.75
N VAL A 80 -2.98 -11.05 -13.47
CA VAL A 80 -2.62 -11.53 -14.81
C VAL A 80 -2.00 -12.94 -14.74
N LEU A 81 -1.06 -13.18 -13.82
CA LEU A 81 -0.43 -14.50 -13.62
C LEU A 81 -1.38 -15.52 -12.99
N GLY A 82 -2.28 -15.09 -12.10
CA GLY A 82 -3.29 -15.95 -11.47
C GLY A 82 -4.36 -16.43 -12.46
N ASN A 83 -4.64 -15.65 -13.51
CA ASN A 83 -5.49 -16.07 -14.63
C ASN A 83 -4.79 -16.96 -15.66
N LEU A 84 -3.49 -17.23 -15.51
CA LEU A 84 -2.69 -18.11 -16.39
C LEU A 84 -2.55 -19.54 -15.83
N LYS A 85 -3.36 -19.92 -14.83
CA LYS A 85 -3.40 -21.26 -14.25
C LYS A 85 -4.65 -22.02 -14.65
#